data_AF-A0AAU7KAZ1-F1
#
_entry.id   AF-A0AAU7KAZ1-F1
#
_cell.length_a   1.000
_cell.length_b   1.000
_cell.length_c   1.000
_cell.angle_alpha   90.00
_cell.angle_beta   90.00
_cell.angle_gamma   90.00
#
_symmetry.space_group_name_H-M   'P 1'
#
loop_
_entity.id
_entity.type
_entity.pdbx_description
1 polymer ?
#
loop_
_entity_poly.entity_id
_entity_poly.type
_entity_poly.pdbx_seq_one_letter_code
_entity_poly.pdbx_strand_id
1 'polypeptide(L)' 'MLLSDKLPTSILLELKVGDEISNDQGLSGIIEKMEISETDEFLMFLFVLPKGEIEVRKLKQVC' A
#
# COMPACT_ATOMS: atom_id res chain seq x y z
N MET A 1 0.95 7.83 8.08
CA MET A 1 -0.36 7.83 7.38
C MET A 1 -1.02 6.47 7.54
N LEU A 2 -2.32 6.41 7.85
CA LEU A 2 -3.03 5.13 8.07
C LEU A 2 -3.45 4.50 6.73
N LEU A 3 -2.76 3.43 6.33
CA LEU A 3 -3.15 2.54 5.25
C LEU A 3 -4.31 1.63 5.66
N SER A 4 -5.38 1.72 4.90
CA SER A 4 -6.56 0.88 5.02
C SER A 4 -7.07 0.54 3.63
N ASP A 5 -7.71 -0.62 3.47
CA ASP A 5 -8.28 -1.09 2.21
C ASP A 5 -9.39 -0.18 1.68
N LYS A 6 -9.84 0.79 2.48
CA LYS A 6 -10.79 1.83 2.10
C LYS A 6 -10.15 3.04 1.42
N LEU A 7 -8.82 3.17 1.44
CA LEU A 7 -8.15 4.30 0.80
C LEU A 7 -8.29 4.26 -0.73
N PRO A 8 -8.45 5.40 -1.40
CA PRO A 8 -8.40 5.46 -2.87
C PRO A 8 -7.05 4.96 -3.40
N THR A 9 -7.07 4.32 -4.58
CA THR A 9 -5.84 3.88 -5.25
C THR A 9 -4.90 5.04 -5.59
N SER A 10 -5.43 6.25 -5.83
CA SER A 10 -4.63 7.45 -6.05
C SER A 10 -3.74 7.79 -4.86
N ILE A 11 -4.25 7.68 -3.64
CA ILE A 11 -3.47 7.89 -2.41
C ILE A 11 -2.36 6.85 -2.29
N LEU A 12 -2.65 5.58 -2.62
CA LEU A 12 -1.64 4.52 -2.58
C LEU A 12 -0.51 4.75 -3.58
N LEU A 13 -0.82 5.33 -4.75
CA LEU A 13 0.15 5.70 -5.78
C LEU A 13 0.97 6.96 -5.42
N GLU A 14 0.47 7.82 -4.54
CA GLU A 14 1.18 9.02 -4.07
C GLU A 14 2.26 8.71 -3.02
N LEU A 15 2.16 7.55 -2.37
CA LEU A 15 3.14 7.09 -1.39
C LEU A 15 4.48 6.82 -2.09
N LYS A 16 5.57 7.06 -1.36
CA LYS A 16 6.94 6.81 -1.83
C LYS A 16 7.82 6.27 -0.71
N VAL A 17 8.93 5.67 -1.11
CA VAL A 17 10.00 5.27 -0.19
C VAL A 17 10.42 6.48 0.65
N GLY A 18 10.48 6.30 1.97
CA GLY A 18 10.72 7.38 2.93
C GLY A 18 9.46 7.95 3.58
N ASP A 19 8.26 7.66 3.07
CA ASP A 19 7.02 8.06 3.74
C ASP A 19 6.72 7.14 4.94
N GLU A 20 6.19 7.72 6.02
CA GLU A 20 5.77 6.97 7.19
C GLU A 20 4.32 6.49 7.04
N ILE A 21 4.14 5.17 7.10
CA ILE A 21 2.84 4.52 6.99
C ILE A 21 2.55 3.63 8.20
N SER A 22 1.27 3.40 8.44
CA SER A 22 0.76 2.55 9.51
C SER A 22 -0.46 1.78 9.02
N ASN A 23 -0.66 0.54 9.42
CA ASN A 23 -1.89 -0.21 9.11
C ASN A 23 -2.86 -0.27 10.32
N ASP A 24 -4.09 -0.71 10.05
CA ASP A 24 -5.13 -0.92 11.07
C ASP A 24 -4.77 -2.02 12.10
N GLN A 25 -3.73 -2.82 11.83
CA GLN A 25 -3.22 -3.86 12.73
C GLN A 25 -2.13 -3.36 13.70
N GLY A 26 -1.81 -2.06 13.67
CA GLY A 26 -0.80 -1.44 14.54
C GLY A 26 0.64 -1.58 14.03
N LEU A 27 0.85 -2.11 12.83
CA LEU A 27 2.16 -2.11 12.16
C LEU A 27 2.41 -0.70 11.62
N SER A 28 3.48 -0.06 12.05
CA SER A 28 3.90 1.24 11.54
C SER A 28 5.40 1.28 11.26
N GLY A 29 5.78 2.09 10.29
CA GLY A 29 7.17 2.31 9.92
C GLY A 29 7.33 3.19 8.70
N ILE A 30 8.58 3.37 8.30
CA ILE A 30 8.94 4.07 7.08
C ILE A 30 9.00 3.05 5.93
N ILE A 31 8.45 3.41 4.77
CA ILE A 31 8.56 2.60 3.57
C ILE A 31 10.03 2.54 3.16
N GLU A 32 10.63 1.35 3.21
CA GLU A 32 11.97 1.09 2.69
C GLU A 32 11.95 0.71 1.22
N LYS A 33 10.91 -0.02 0.81
CA LYS A 33 10.71 -0.44 -0.57
C LYS A 33 9.22 -0.49 -0.89
N MET A 34 8.89 -0.19 -2.13
CA MET A 34 7.55 -0.34 -2.67
C MET A 34 7.61 -1.16 -3.95
N GLU A 35 6.74 -2.16 -4.02
CA GLU A 35 6.52 -2.93 -5.25
C GLU A 35 5.05 -2.83 -5.64
N ILE A 36 4.81 -2.51 -6.91
CA ILE A 36 3.47 -2.40 -7.46
C ILE A 36 3.38 -3.45 -8.56
N SER A 37 2.44 -4.37 -8.40
CA SER A 37 2.12 -5.39 -9.38
C SER A 37 0.72 -5.17 -9.90
N GLU A 38 0.60 -4.80 -11.16
CA GLU A 38 -0.69 -4.70 -11.84
C GLU A 38 -0.99 -6.04 -12.51
N THR A 39 -2.12 -6.63 -12.14
CA THR A 39 -2.69 -7.80 -12.83
C THR A 39 -3.96 -7.39 -13.56
N ASP A 40 -4.49 -8.28 -14.40
CA ASP A 40 -5.73 -8.02 -15.14
C ASP A 40 -6.95 -7.80 -14.22
N GLU A 41 -6.92 -8.39 -13.02
CA GLU A 41 -8.04 -8.35 -12.07
C GLU A 41 -7.85 -7.27 -10.97
N PHE A 42 -6.61 -7.05 -10.52
CA PHE A 42 -6.33 -6.12 -9.42
C PHE A 42 -4.92 -5.52 -9.49
N LEU A 43 -4.77 -4.35 -8.90
CA LEU A 43 -3.49 -3.76 -8.52
C LEU A 43 -3.11 -4.23 -7.12
N MET A 44 -1.93 -4.82 -7.00
CA MET A 44 -1.32 -5.20 -5.74
C MET A 44 -0.20 -4.23 -5.41
N PHE A 45 -0.27 -3.64 -4.22
CA PHE A 45 0.75 -2.75 -3.67
C PHE A 45 1.39 -3.46 -2.47
N LEU A 46 2.69 -3.70 -2.55
CA LEU A 46 3.48 -4.26 -1.47
C LEU A 46 4.40 -3.17 -0.93
N PHE A 47 4.14 -2.74 0.30
CA PHE A 47 4.95 -1.78 1.03
C PHE A 47 5.82 -2.52 2.04
N VAL A 48 7.14 -2.51 1.83
CA VAL A 48 8.11 -3.15 2.72
C VAL A 48 8.58 -2.13 3.75
N LEU A 49 8.51 -2.52 5.02
CA LEU A 49 8.90 -1.75 6.19
C LEU A 49 9.96 -2.51 7.00
N PRO A 50 10.73 -1.83 7.86
CA PRO A 50 11.73 -2.50 8.68
C PRO A 50 11.14 -3.54 9.64
N LYS A 51 9.86 -3.39 9.99
CA LYS A 51 9.13 -4.25 10.94
C LYS A 51 8.24 -5.31 10.28
N GLY A 52 8.17 -5.35 8.96
CA GLY A 52 7.28 -6.25 8.22
C GLY A 52 6.84 -5.66 6.88
N GLU A 53 5.83 -6.26 6.27
CA GLU A 53 5.33 -5.83 4.96
C GLU A 53 3.81 -5.63 5.01
N ILE A 54 3.34 -4.61 4.31
CA ILE A 54 1.91 -4.28 4.16
C ILE A 54 1.54 -4.53 2.71
N GLU A 55 0.68 -5.51 2.47
CA GLU A 55 0.12 -5.80 1.16
C GLU A 55 -1.29 -5.22 1.05
N VAL A 56 -1.54 -4.46 -0.02
CA VAL A 56 -2.85 -3.88 -0.30
C VAL A 56 -3.28 -4.26 -1.71
N ARG A 57 -4.45 -4.89 -1.82
CA ARG A 57 -5.04 -5.29 -3.10
C ARG A 57 -6.19 -4.37 -3.45
N LYS A 58 -6.13 -3.78 -4.64
CA LYS A 58 -7.16 -2.92 -5.22
C LYS A 58 -7.69 -3.52 -6.49
N LEU A 59 -8.91 -4.05 -6.44
CA LEU A 59 -9.66 -4.42 -7.63
C LEU A 59 -9.80 -3.19 -8.53
N LYS A 60 -9.57 -3.36 -9.83
CA LYS A 60 -9.93 -2.34 -10.81
C LYS A 60 -11.45 -2.19 -10.74
N GLN A 61 -11.93 -1.11 -10.13
CA GLN A 61 -13.33 -0.73 -10.31
C GLN A 61 -13.49 -0.26 -11.75
N VAL A 62 -13.93 -1.18 -12.60
CA VAL A 62 -14.48 -0.85 -13.92
C VAL A 62 -15.85 -0.22 -13.63
N CYS A 63 -15.96 1.10 -13.84
CA CYS A 63 -17.25 1.77 -13.94
C CYS A 63 -17.93 1.41 -15.27
#